data_AF-A0A9D7H9G0-F1
#
_entry.id   AF-A0A9D7H9G0-F1
#
_cell.length_a   1.000
_cell.length_b   1.000
_cell.length_c   1.000
_cell.angle_alpha   90.00
_cell.angle_beta   90.00
_cell.angle_gamma   90.00
#
_symmetry.space_group_name_H-M   'P 1'
#
loop_
_entity.id
_entity.type
_entity.pdbx_description
1 polymer ?
#
loop_
_entity_poly.entity_id
_entity_poly.type
_entity_poly.pdbx_seq_one_letter_code
_entity_poly.pdbx_strand_id
1 'polypeptide(L)'
;MSRRKRYTRNLGRAVPSPLPARVTVEWVRFEHEHQPYGVFFWLDDARSKLGPEECAEITHLHRWFDEHLHAPDLDDRAKDRFWFCAEAEEHVTRARRLAELVIQAGIPIVERRTTRVPGKVRWHDSHQVGVLTYRDAPRSRRGAP
;
A
#
# COMPACT_ATOMS: atom_id res chain seq x y z
N MET A 1 47.66 -8.03 -10.85
CA MET A 1 47.05 -6.70 -10.65
C MET A 1 45.61 -6.86 -10.13
N SER A 2 45.34 -6.40 -8.91
CA SER A 2 44.08 -6.66 -8.19
C SER A 2 43.04 -5.56 -8.43
N ARG A 3 41.76 -5.96 -8.58
CA ARG A 3 40.56 -5.15 -8.89
C ARG A 3 40.14 -4.14 -7.80
N ARG A 4 41.08 -3.68 -6.95
CA ARG A 4 40.81 -2.90 -5.73
C ARG A 4 40.95 -1.37 -5.86
N LYS A 5 41.16 -0.83 -7.06
CA LYS A 5 41.49 0.60 -7.28
C LYS A 5 40.47 1.38 -8.14
N ARG A 6 39.15 1.18 -7.98
CA ARG A 6 38.14 1.92 -8.78
C ARG A 6 37.02 2.66 -8.04
N TYR A 7 36.96 2.70 -6.71
CA TYR A 7 35.84 3.37 -6.02
C TYR A 7 36.25 4.33 -4.89
N THR A 8 37.20 5.23 -5.16
CA THR A 8 37.54 6.35 -4.26
C THR A 8 37.63 7.67 -5.03
N ARG A 9 36.53 8.05 -5.71
CA ARG A 9 36.46 9.36 -6.40
C ARG A 9 35.16 10.15 -6.22
N ASN A 10 34.36 9.82 -5.21
CA ASN A 10 33.22 10.64 -4.77
C ASN A 10 33.37 10.97 -3.29
N LEU A 11 34.43 11.71 -2.94
CA LEU A 11 34.55 12.44 -1.68
C LEU A 11 34.07 13.87 -1.94
N GLY A 12 32.93 14.27 -1.35
CA GLY A 12 32.48 15.67 -1.39
C GLY A 12 30.98 15.94 -1.27
N ARG A 13 30.12 14.93 -1.34
CA ARG A 13 28.71 15.08 -0.91
C ARG A 13 28.53 14.25 0.34
N ALA A 14 27.98 14.87 1.39
CA ALA A 14 27.44 14.15 2.53
C ALA A 14 26.47 13.11 1.98
N VAL A 15 26.89 11.85 1.97
CA VAL A 15 25.97 10.74 1.72
C VAL A 15 25.01 10.80 2.91
N PRO A 16 23.69 10.90 2.71
CA PRO A 16 22.76 10.84 3.82
C PRO A 16 23.10 9.61 4.66
N SER A 17 23.20 9.80 5.98
CA SER A 17 23.60 8.75 6.92
C SER A 17 22.92 7.44 6.54
N PRO A 18 23.66 6.33 6.39
CA PRO A 18 23.05 5.06 6.07
C PRO A 18 21.97 4.79 7.13
N LEU A 19 20.75 4.55 6.67
CA LEU A 19 19.63 4.20 7.54
C LEU A 19 20.10 3.10 8.52
N PRO A 20 19.81 3.23 9.82
CA PRO A 20 20.28 2.27 10.82
C PRO A 20 19.94 0.85 10.37
N ALA A 21 20.92 -0.04 10.52
CA ALA A 21 20.81 -1.43 10.11
C ALA A 21 19.58 -2.08 10.77
N ARG A 22 18.60 -2.46 9.94
CA ARG A 22 17.42 -3.28 10.26
C ARG A 22 16.32 -2.59 11.07
N VAL A 23 15.74 -1.51 10.56
CA VAL A 23 14.31 -1.27 10.82
C VAL A 23 13.55 -2.21 9.88
N THR A 24 13.08 -3.34 10.39
CA THR A 24 12.13 -4.18 9.66
C THR A 24 10.78 -3.48 9.67
N VAL A 25 10.61 -2.51 8.78
CA VAL A 25 9.32 -1.83 8.59
C VAL A 25 8.31 -2.88 8.14
N GLU A 26 7.26 -3.09 8.93
CA GLU A 26 6.11 -3.89 8.54
C GLU A 26 5.21 -3.03 7.63
N TRP A 27 4.70 -3.66 6.57
CA TRP A 27 3.84 -3.03 5.59
C TRP A 27 2.50 -3.75 5.56
N VAL A 28 1.42 -2.98 5.53
CA VAL A 28 0.04 -3.46 5.57
C VAL A 28 -0.70 -3.06 4.30
N ARG A 29 -1.49 -3.97 3.74
CA ARG A 29 -2.38 -3.68 2.61
C ARG A 29 -3.71 -4.37 2.81
N PHE A 30 -4.80 -3.64 2.55
CA PHE A 30 -6.15 -4.16 2.53
C PHE A 30 -6.57 -4.35 1.08
N GLU A 31 -6.72 -5.61 0.65
CA GLU A 31 -7.05 -5.95 -0.74
C GLU A 31 -8.12 -7.02 -0.83
N HIS A 32 -8.79 -7.06 -1.96
CA HIS A 32 -9.77 -8.11 -2.22
C HIS A 32 -9.08 -9.49 -2.26
N GLU A 33 -9.72 -10.51 -1.70
CA GLU A 33 -9.14 -11.85 -1.58
C GLU A 33 -8.73 -12.46 -2.93
N HIS A 34 -9.61 -12.34 -3.94
CA HIS A 34 -9.40 -12.87 -5.28
C HIS A 34 -9.04 -11.84 -6.36
N GLN A 35 -9.25 -10.54 -6.13
CA GLN A 35 -9.02 -9.50 -7.14
C GLN A 35 -7.82 -8.62 -6.77
N PRO A 36 -7.08 -8.06 -7.74
CA PRO A 36 -5.83 -7.35 -7.46
C PRO A 36 -6.01 -5.95 -6.83
N TYR A 37 -7.26 -5.55 -6.57
CA TYR A 37 -7.62 -4.20 -6.16
C TYR A 37 -7.64 -4.03 -4.64
N GLY A 38 -7.16 -2.86 -4.20
CA GLY A 38 -7.22 -2.46 -2.79
C GLY A 38 -8.63 -2.07 -2.36
N VAL A 39 -8.83 -1.89 -1.05
CA VAL A 39 -10.13 -1.53 -0.45
C VAL A 39 -10.78 -0.29 -1.08
N PHE A 40 -10.00 0.74 -1.46
CA PHE A 40 -10.52 1.98 -2.05
C PHE A 40 -11.25 1.78 -3.38
N PHE A 41 -10.92 0.74 -4.14
CA PHE A 41 -11.60 0.42 -5.40
C PHE A 41 -13.06 -0.01 -5.17
N TRP A 42 -13.37 -0.54 -4.00
CA TRP A 42 -14.66 -1.17 -3.68
C TRP A 42 -15.64 -0.26 -2.94
N LEU A 43 -15.26 1.00 -2.68
CA LEU A 43 -16.09 1.90 -1.87
C LEU A 43 -17.43 2.23 -2.54
N ASP A 44 -17.46 2.39 -3.86
CA ASP A 44 -18.71 2.65 -4.61
C ASP A 44 -19.66 1.43 -4.56
N ASP A 45 -19.12 0.22 -4.78
CA ASP A 45 -19.90 -1.02 -4.69
C ASP A 45 -20.42 -1.26 -3.27
N ALA A 46 -19.59 -1.00 -2.25
CA ALA A 46 -19.99 -1.10 -0.85
C ALA A 46 -21.12 -0.13 -0.51
N ARG A 47 -21.03 1.14 -0.94
CA ARG A 47 -22.10 2.14 -0.73
C ARG A 47 -23.43 1.76 -1.38
N SER A 48 -23.39 1.01 -2.49
CA SER A 48 -24.62 0.55 -3.16
C SER A 48 -25.37 -0.56 -2.39
N LYS A 49 -24.71 -1.20 -1.41
CA LYS A 49 -25.21 -2.37 -0.67
C LYS A 49 -25.48 -2.09 0.80
N LEU A 50 -24.96 -0.99 1.35
CA LEU A 50 -25.04 -0.65 2.76
C LEU A 50 -26.13 0.39 3.06
N GLY A 51 -26.43 0.56 4.35
CA GLY A 51 -27.34 1.59 4.84
C GLY A 51 -26.75 3.00 4.81
N PRO A 52 -27.58 4.03 5.08
CA PRO A 52 -27.16 5.42 5.02
C PRO A 52 -26.09 5.78 6.08
N GLU A 53 -26.11 5.13 7.25
CA GLU A 53 -25.13 5.37 8.32
C GLU A 53 -23.74 4.90 7.90
N GLU A 54 -23.62 3.68 7.39
CA GLU A 54 -22.34 3.14 6.90
C GLU A 54 -21.84 3.92 5.68
N CYS A 55 -22.74 4.37 4.80
CA CYS A 55 -22.37 5.21 3.66
C CYS A 55 -21.78 6.56 4.10
N ALA A 56 -22.34 7.16 5.16
CA ALA A 56 -21.80 8.38 5.75
C ALA A 56 -20.41 8.13 6.37
N GLU A 57 -20.23 6.99 7.04
CA GLU A 57 -18.93 6.60 7.61
C GLU A 57 -17.87 6.38 6.52
N ILE A 58 -18.19 5.65 5.45
CA ILE A 58 -17.30 5.48 4.28
C ILE A 58 -16.91 6.85 3.72
N THR A 59 -17.86 7.76 3.57
CA THR A 59 -17.62 9.10 3.01
C THR A 59 -16.71 9.91 3.91
N HIS A 60 -16.92 9.87 5.22
CA HIS A 60 -16.08 10.55 6.20
C HIS A 60 -14.64 10.01 6.19
N LEU A 61 -14.47 8.69 6.21
CA LEU A 61 -13.16 8.04 6.18
C LEU A 61 -12.43 8.30 4.85
N HIS A 62 -13.14 8.21 3.71
CA HIS A 62 -12.55 8.45 2.40
C HIS A 62 -12.04 9.89 2.28
N ARG A 63 -12.84 10.87 2.72
CA ARG A 63 -12.42 12.28 2.75
C ARG A 63 -11.19 12.50 3.63
N TRP A 64 -11.12 11.83 4.78
CA TRP A 64 -9.93 11.93 5.64
C TRP A 64 -8.67 11.47 4.90
N PHE A 65 -8.74 10.39 4.12
CA PHE A 65 -7.61 9.94 3.30
C PHE A 65 -7.23 10.95 2.21
N ASP A 66 -8.20 11.57 1.54
CA ASP A 66 -7.91 12.64 0.55
C ASP A 66 -7.13 13.80 1.17
N GLU A 67 -7.38 14.12 2.44
CA GLU A 67 -6.73 15.21 3.17
C GLU A 67 -5.36 14.80 3.78
N HIS A 68 -5.16 13.52 4.13
CA HIS A 68 -4.02 13.06 4.95
C HIS A 68 -3.09 12.07 4.25
N LEU A 69 -3.43 11.62 3.03
CA LEU A 69 -2.63 10.67 2.27
C LEU A 69 -2.15 11.32 0.97
N HIS A 70 -0.86 11.58 0.88
CA HIS A 70 -0.29 12.17 -0.33
C HIS A 70 -0.26 11.11 -1.45
N ALA A 71 -1.09 11.28 -2.48
CA ALA A 71 -1.06 10.41 -3.65
C ALA A 71 -0.04 10.95 -4.67
N PRO A 72 1.04 10.21 -4.99
CA PRO A 72 2.10 10.73 -5.83
C PRO A 72 1.65 10.97 -7.25
N ASP A 73 2.15 12.04 -7.88
CA ASP A 73 1.86 12.34 -9.28
C ASP A 73 2.67 11.47 -10.24
N LEU A 74 2.21 10.23 -10.41
CA LEU A 74 2.78 9.25 -11.34
C LEU A 74 1.87 9.10 -12.56
N ASP A 75 2.45 9.20 -13.76
CA ASP A 75 1.74 9.09 -15.05
C ASP A 75 0.95 7.78 -15.25
N ASP A 76 1.15 6.77 -14.40
CA ASP A 76 0.51 5.44 -14.53
C ASP A 76 0.26 4.81 -13.14
N ARG A 77 -0.52 5.50 -12.29
CA ARG A 77 -0.89 5.04 -10.93
C ARG A 77 -1.68 3.72 -10.95
N ALA A 78 -2.39 3.43 -12.05
CA ALA A 78 -3.30 2.29 -12.16
C ALA A 78 -2.57 0.93 -12.00
N LYS A 79 -1.26 0.89 -12.25
CA LYS A 79 -0.45 -0.33 -12.11
C LYS A 79 0.23 -0.46 -10.76
N ASP A 80 0.22 0.60 -9.96
CA ASP A 80 0.95 0.65 -8.71
C ASP A 80 0.10 0.09 -7.57
N ARG A 81 0.75 -0.68 -6.71
CA ARG A 81 0.17 -1.22 -5.49
C ARG A 81 0.68 -0.42 -4.31
N PHE A 82 -0.22 0.25 -3.61
CA PHE A 82 0.08 0.96 -2.37
C PHE A 82 0.00 0.02 -1.16
N TRP A 83 0.95 0.21 -0.24
CA TRP A 83 1.03 -0.44 1.06
C TRP A 83 1.25 0.64 2.12
N PHE A 84 0.56 0.53 3.25
CA PHE A 84 0.77 1.39 4.42
C PHE A 84 1.96 0.91 5.23
N CYS A 85 2.73 1.84 5.79
CA CYS A 85 3.64 1.54 6.89
C CYS A 85 2.81 1.15 8.12
N ALA A 86 3.14 0.05 8.79
CA ALA A 86 2.40 -0.41 9.97
C ALA A 86 2.44 0.60 11.13
N GLU A 87 3.49 1.43 11.21
CA GLU A 87 3.65 2.50 12.20
C GLU A 87 2.76 3.72 11.89
N ALA A 88 2.16 3.81 10.70
CA ALA A 88 1.14 4.80 10.39
C ALA A 88 -0.21 4.37 11.01
N GLU A 89 -0.25 4.30 12.33
CA GLU A 89 -1.33 3.67 13.10
C GLU A 89 -2.71 4.23 12.77
N GLU A 90 -2.82 5.55 12.60
CA GLU A 90 -4.09 6.19 12.23
C GLU A 90 -4.55 5.78 10.82
N HIS A 91 -3.66 5.83 9.83
CA HIS A 91 -3.95 5.40 8.46
C HIS A 91 -4.35 3.94 8.42
N VAL A 92 -3.61 3.07 9.10
CA VAL A 92 -3.91 1.62 9.15
C VAL A 92 -5.23 1.36 9.86
N THR A 93 -5.52 2.04 10.97
CA THR A 93 -6.78 1.89 11.72
C THR A 93 -7.99 2.32 10.88
N ARG A 94 -7.89 3.45 10.19
CA ARG A 94 -8.96 3.94 9.30
C ARG A 94 -9.13 3.06 8.08
N ALA A 95 -8.04 2.55 7.49
CA ALA A 95 -8.11 1.62 6.38
C ALA A 95 -8.71 0.27 6.78
N ARG A 96 -8.42 -0.21 8.01
CA ARG A 96 -9.06 -1.39 8.58
C ARG A 96 -10.56 -1.17 8.76
N ARG A 97 -10.96 0.00 9.27
CA ARG A 97 -12.38 0.34 9.40
C ARG A 97 -13.10 0.38 8.06
N LEU A 98 -12.48 0.96 7.01
CA LEU A 98 -13.00 0.86 5.64
C LEU A 98 -13.13 -0.59 5.18
N ALA A 99 -12.13 -1.43 5.46
CA ALA A 99 -12.16 -2.85 5.08
C ALA A 99 -13.32 -3.59 5.76
N GLU A 100 -13.58 -3.33 7.05
CA GLU A 100 -14.74 -3.89 7.77
C GLU A 100 -16.06 -3.50 7.12
N LEU A 101 -16.26 -2.22 6.78
CA LEU A 101 -17.48 -1.74 6.10
C LEU A 101 -17.64 -2.41 4.73
N VAL A 102 -16.56 -2.56 3.97
CA VAL A 102 -16.57 -3.24 2.67
C VAL A 102 -16.88 -4.75 2.83
N ILE A 103 -16.38 -5.40 3.90
CA ILE A 103 -16.73 -6.78 4.23
C ILE A 103 -18.21 -6.92 4.61
N GLN A 104 -18.77 -5.96 5.35
CA GLN A 104 -20.20 -5.92 5.68
C GLN A 104 -21.07 -5.83 4.42
N ALA A 105 -20.58 -5.18 3.36
CA ALA A 105 -21.23 -5.16 2.05
C ALA A 105 -21.09 -6.47 1.25
N GLY A 106 -20.53 -7.52 1.84
CA GLY A 106 -20.33 -8.82 1.21
C GLY A 106 -19.14 -8.89 0.24
N ILE A 107 -18.22 -7.92 0.30
CA ILE A 107 -17.03 -7.89 -0.57
C ILE A 107 -15.82 -8.41 0.25
N PRO A 108 -15.19 -9.53 -0.14
CA PRO A 108 -14.17 -10.16 0.68
C PRO A 108 -12.84 -9.41 0.61
N ILE A 109 -12.55 -8.64 1.66
CA ILE A 109 -11.27 -7.96 1.87
C ILE A 109 -10.41 -8.73 2.87
N VAL A 110 -9.11 -8.80 2.62
CA VAL A 110 -8.11 -9.39 3.51
C VAL A 110 -7.03 -8.37 3.86
N GLU A 111 -6.54 -8.42 5.10
CA GLU A 111 -5.35 -7.68 5.53
C GLU A 111 -4.09 -8.53 5.22
N ARG A 112 -3.19 -7.98 4.41
CA ARG A 112 -1.88 -8.58 4.11
C ARG A 112 -0.80 -7.80 4.85
N ARG A 113 0.12 -8.54 5.48
CA ARG A 113 1.31 -7.97 6.14
C ARG A 113 2.58 -8.52 5.53
N THR A 114 3.61 -7.68 5.41
CA THR A 114 4.94 -8.09 4.95
C THR A 114 6.04 -7.18 5.48
N THR A 115 7.21 -7.74 5.75
CA THR A 115 8.43 -6.95 6.03
C THR A 115 9.19 -6.57 4.75
N ARG A 116 8.75 -7.10 3.60
CA ARG A 116 9.33 -6.83 2.28
C ARG A 116 8.22 -6.65 1.24
N VAL A 117 7.99 -5.41 0.82
CA VAL A 117 7.00 -5.14 -0.23
C VAL A 117 7.38 -5.81 -1.54
N PRO A 118 6.45 -6.54 -2.19
CA PRO A 118 6.73 -7.24 -3.43
C PRO A 118 6.70 -6.27 -4.61
N GLY A 119 7.83 -6.11 -5.31
CA GLY A 119 7.89 -5.31 -6.54
C GLY A 119 9.05 -4.32 -6.57
N LYS A 120 8.99 -3.40 -7.53
CA LYS A 120 9.90 -2.25 -7.61
C LYS A 120 9.23 -1.06 -6.92
N VAL A 121 9.86 -0.53 -5.87
CA VAL A 121 9.44 0.74 -5.25
C VAL A 121 9.54 1.85 -6.28
N ARG A 122 8.42 2.54 -6.52
CA ARG A 122 8.34 3.71 -7.39
C ARG A 122 8.23 5.01 -6.60
N TRP A 123 7.62 4.93 -5.42
CA TRP A 123 7.41 6.06 -4.56
C TRP A 123 7.28 5.59 -3.10
N HIS A 124 7.72 6.40 -2.15
CA HIS A 124 7.43 6.22 -0.72
C HIS A 124 7.23 7.57 -0.05
N ASP A 125 6.57 7.54 1.10
CA ASP A 125 6.63 8.58 2.13
C ASP A 125 6.71 7.92 3.53
N SER A 126 6.43 8.70 4.60
CA SER A 126 6.40 8.19 5.97
C SER A 126 5.24 7.24 6.27
N HIS A 127 4.17 7.24 5.46
CA HIS A 127 2.93 6.53 5.71
C HIS A 127 2.69 5.37 4.75
N GLN A 128 3.22 5.40 3.54
CA GLN A 128 2.96 4.42 2.51
C GLN A 128 4.09 4.28 1.48
N VAL A 129 4.06 3.16 0.77
CA VAL A 129 4.94 2.86 -0.35
C VAL A 129 4.12 2.39 -1.55
N GLY A 130 4.40 3.00 -2.71
CA GLY A 130 3.86 2.59 -4.00
C GLY A 130 4.85 1.68 -4.72
N VAL A 131 4.43 0.46 -5.04
CA VAL A 131 5.26 -0.52 -5.76
C VAL A 131 4.63 -0.94 -7.08
N LEU A 132 5.45 -1.00 -8.13
CA LEU A 132 5.10 -1.71 -9.34
C LEU A 132 5.36 -3.19 -9.12
N THR A 133 4.31 -3.99 -9.00
CA THR A 133 4.46 -5.43 -8.89
C THR A 133 5.01 -5.99 -10.20
N TYR A 134 6.10 -6.76 -10.13
CA TYR A 134 6.53 -7.58 -11.26
C TYR A 134 5.39 -8.51 -11.65
N ARG A 135 5.23 -8.78 -12.95
CA ARG A 135 4.13 -9.59 -13.55
C ARG A 135 3.91 -10.96 -12.88
N ASP A 136 4.85 -11.42 -12.06
CA ASP A 136 4.90 -12.72 -11.38
C ASP A 136 4.58 -12.69 -9.88
N ALA A 137 4.11 -11.58 -9.32
CA ALA A 137 3.50 -11.63 -7.98
C ALA A 137 2.34 -12.64 -8.03
N PRO A 138 2.26 -13.63 -7.12
CA PRO A 138 1.35 -14.76 -7.23
C PRO A 138 -0.04 -14.22 -7.48
N ARG A 139 -0.56 -14.54 -8.67
CA ARG A 139 -1.96 -14.28 -9.00
C ARG A 139 -2.75 -14.94 -7.88
N SER A 140 -3.65 -14.17 -7.25
CA SER A 140 -4.72 -14.74 -6.45
C SER A 140 -5.24 -15.98 -7.18
N ARG A 141 -5.27 -17.09 -6.46
CA ARG A 141 -5.52 -18.44 -6.99
C ARG A 141 -6.80 -18.38 -7.84
N ARG A 142 -6.65 -18.27 -9.17
CA ARG A 142 -7.76 -18.48 -10.10
C ARG A 142 -8.17 -19.94 -9.95
N GLY A 143 -9.49 -20.14 -9.84
CA GLY A 143 -10.11 -21.42 -9.56
C GLY A 143 -9.47 -22.61 -10.27
N ALA A 144 -9.26 -23.67 -9.50
CA ALA A 144 -9.24 -25.00 -10.07
C ALA A 144 -10.71 -25.40 -10.37
N PRO A 145 -10.95 -26.13 -11.47
CA PRO A 145 -12.28 -26.51 -11.93
C PRO A 145 -13.07 -27.36 -10.91
#